data_AF-A0A9D9Q2J1-F1
#
_entry.id   AF-A0A9D9Q2J1-F1
#
_cell.length_a   1.000
_cell.length_b   1.000
_cell.length_c   1.000
_cell.angle_alpha   90.00
_cell.angle_beta   90.00
_cell.angle_gamma   90.00
#
_symmetry.space_group_name_H-M   'P 1'
#
loop_
_entity.id
_entity.type
_entity.pdbx_description
1 polymer ?
#
loop_
_entity_poly.entity_id
_entity_poly.type
_entity_poly.pdbx_seq_one_letter_code
_entity_poly.pdbx_strand_id
1 'polypeptide(L)'
;MNRDNPEYQEYKMARDSIQLRNAYVFRSKAERISDLYSGERVEFKFWLGHQKKFISEKEWRGCIKVDVIVTVKESQREIAKLSVECAGIFLITDDSLDSAEAEERVNLQITPQLLPYARNALTAMSSIMNIPPVILPTMDIIKSIKNNR
;
A
#
# COMPACT_ATOMS: atom_id res chain seq x y z
N MET A 1 -11.70 -10.58 19.33
CA MET A 1 -10.28 -10.54 18.95
C MET A 1 -9.47 -10.69 20.22
N ASN A 2 -8.67 -11.75 20.35
CA ASN A 2 -8.03 -12.10 21.61
C ASN A 2 -6.96 -11.04 21.94
N ARG A 3 -7.08 -10.36 23.08
CA ARG A 3 -6.15 -9.29 23.49
C ARG A 3 -4.72 -9.82 23.72
N ASP A 4 -4.54 -11.13 23.77
CA ASP A 4 -3.26 -11.79 24.00
C ASP A 4 -2.55 -12.23 22.70
N ASN A 5 -3.01 -11.80 21.52
CA ASN A 5 -2.28 -12.08 20.27
C ASN A 5 -1.01 -11.20 20.20
N PRO A 6 0.20 -11.77 20.15
CA PRO A 6 1.45 -11.02 20.21
C PRO A 6 1.64 -10.11 19.00
N GLU A 7 1.23 -10.53 17.79
CA GLU A 7 1.34 -9.72 16.58
C GLU A 7 0.43 -8.48 16.62
N TYR A 8 -0.74 -8.59 17.25
CA TYR A 8 -1.65 -7.47 17.47
C TYR A 8 -1.09 -6.46 18.47
N GLN A 9 -0.42 -6.94 19.53
CA GLN A 9 0.22 -6.05 20.50
C GLN A 9 1.41 -5.31 19.88
N GLU A 10 2.23 -6.02 19.12
CA GLU A 10 3.35 -5.43 18.37
C GLU A 10 2.86 -4.34 17.40
N TYR A 11 1.83 -4.65 16.60
CA TYR A 11 1.21 -3.67 15.71
C TYR A 11 0.65 -2.46 16.47
N LYS A 12 0.01 -2.68 17.62
CA LYS A 12 -0.55 -1.62 18.44
C LYS A 12 0.56 -0.71 18.99
N MET A 13 1.63 -1.28 19.52
CA MET A 13 2.79 -0.51 20.00
C MET A 13 3.41 0.31 18.87
N ALA A 14 3.57 -0.28 17.67
CA ALA A 14 4.06 0.44 16.50
C ALA A 14 3.14 1.61 16.11
N ARG A 15 1.82 1.40 16.11
CA ARG A 15 0.84 2.44 15.79
C ARG A 15 0.88 3.59 16.80
N ASP A 16 1.06 3.28 18.07
CA ASP A 16 1.04 4.28 19.14
C ASP A 16 2.38 5.07 19.24
N SER A 17 3.46 4.59 18.60
CA SER A 17 4.80 5.22 18.62
C SER A 17 5.26 5.83 17.30
N ILE A 18 4.57 5.55 16.18
CA ILE A 18 4.93 6.05 14.85
C ILE A 18 3.80 6.87 14.25
N GLN A 19 4.10 8.10 13.85
CA GLN A 19 3.14 9.03 13.26
C GLN A 19 3.48 9.36 11.80
N LEU A 20 2.52 9.19 10.88
CA LEU A 20 2.62 9.72 9.52
C LEU A 20 2.38 11.23 9.52
N ARG A 21 3.42 11.99 9.16
CA ARG A 21 3.39 13.46 9.11
C ARG A 21 2.95 14.01 7.76
N ASN A 22 3.32 13.30 6.69
CA ASN A 22 2.99 13.69 5.32
C ASN A 22 2.84 12.44 4.46
N ALA A 23 1.91 12.44 3.51
CA ALA A 23 1.74 11.39 2.52
C ALA A 23 1.34 11.97 1.17
N TYR A 24 1.94 11.45 0.11
CA TYR A 24 1.74 11.94 -1.25
C TYR A 24 2.02 10.85 -2.28
N VAL A 25 1.31 10.93 -3.41
CA VAL A 25 1.63 10.16 -4.62
C VAL A 25 2.78 10.89 -5.32
N PHE A 26 3.91 10.21 -5.52
CA PHE A 26 5.08 10.83 -6.18
C PHE A 26 5.34 10.27 -7.56
N ARG A 27 4.74 9.13 -7.90
CA ARG A 27 4.73 8.60 -9.26
C ARG A 27 3.44 7.87 -9.55
N SER A 28 2.89 8.09 -10.73
CA SER A 28 1.76 7.34 -11.27
C SER A 28 2.03 7.05 -12.74
N LYS A 29 1.77 5.81 -13.17
CA LYS A 29 1.79 5.40 -14.57
C LYS A 29 0.49 4.67 -14.88
N ALA A 30 -0.14 5.03 -15.98
CA ALA A 30 -1.32 4.38 -16.51
C ALA A 30 -1.11 4.14 -18.00
N GLU A 31 -1.40 2.92 -18.45
CA GLU A 31 -1.23 2.50 -19.83
C GLU A 31 -2.45 1.69 -20.25
N ARG A 32 -3.18 2.19 -21.25
CA ARG A 32 -4.29 1.46 -21.87
C ARG A 32 -3.74 0.64 -23.03
N ILE A 33 -3.93 -0.66 -22.96
CA ILE A 33 -3.36 -1.64 -23.90
C ILE A 33 -4.39 -1.98 -24.98
N SER A 34 -5.65 -2.15 -24.59
CA SER A 34 -6.72 -2.47 -25.54
C SER A 34 -8.08 -1.95 -25.08
N ASP A 35 -9.06 -1.99 -25.98
CA ASP A 35 -10.43 -1.54 -25.69
C ASP A 35 -11.21 -2.56 -24.85
N LEU A 36 -12.08 -2.06 -23.97
CA LEU A 36 -13.02 -2.88 -23.23
C LEU A 36 -14.36 -2.84 -23.97
N TYR A 37 -14.87 -4.00 -24.39
CA TYR A 37 -16.13 -4.10 -25.11
C TYR A 37 -17.31 -4.28 -24.17
N SER A 38 -18.49 -3.89 -24.64
CA SER A 38 -19.73 -4.00 -23.87
C SER A 38 -19.98 -5.46 -23.46
N GLY A 39 -20.24 -5.68 -22.17
CA GLY A 39 -20.53 -6.99 -21.60
C GLY A 39 -19.29 -7.78 -21.14
N GLU A 40 -18.07 -7.35 -21.48
CA GLU A 40 -16.85 -7.97 -20.94
C GLU A 40 -16.71 -7.68 -19.44
N ARG A 41 -16.32 -8.71 -18.68
CA ARG A 41 -16.01 -8.58 -17.25
C ARG A 41 -14.52 -8.47 -17.07
N VAL A 42 -14.09 -7.61 -16.14
CA VAL A 42 -12.67 -7.44 -15.83
C VAL A 42 -12.28 -8.19 -14.56
N GLU A 43 -11.02 -8.60 -14.52
CA GLU A 43 -10.31 -9.11 -13.36
C GLU A 43 -9.10 -8.21 -13.10
N PHE A 44 -8.76 -8.04 -11.83
CA PHE A 44 -7.64 -7.21 -11.39
C PHE A 44 -6.60 -8.09 -10.70
N LYS A 45 -5.36 -8.03 -11.18
CA LYS A 45 -4.20 -8.65 -10.53
C LYS A 45 -3.37 -7.56 -9.89
N PHE A 46 -3.08 -7.69 -8.60
CA PHE A 46 -2.41 -6.68 -7.79
C PHE A 46 -1.06 -7.18 -7.31
N TRP A 47 -0.06 -6.30 -7.35
CA TRP A 47 1.22 -6.50 -6.69
C TRP A 47 1.49 -5.30 -5.80
N LEU A 48 1.88 -5.57 -4.55
CA LEU A 48 2.23 -4.57 -3.57
C LEU A 48 3.68 -4.79 -3.14
N GLY A 49 4.50 -3.77 -3.30
CA GLY A 49 5.82 -3.68 -2.70
C GLY A 49 5.89 -2.50 -1.74
N HIS A 50 6.77 -2.59 -0.74
CA HIS A 50 7.11 -1.45 0.10
C HIS A 50 8.61 -1.35 0.27
N GLN A 51 9.09 -0.14 0.56
CA GLN A 51 10.46 0.17 0.86
C GLN A 51 10.50 1.25 1.93
N LYS A 52 11.62 1.33 2.65
CA LYS A 52 11.87 2.36 3.63
C LYS A 52 13.28 2.92 3.46
N LYS A 53 13.46 4.17 3.85
CA LYS A 53 14.74 4.87 3.82
C LYS A 53 14.86 5.71 5.08
N PHE A 54 15.94 5.49 5.82
CA PHE A 54 16.30 6.34 6.95
C PHE A 54 16.57 7.78 6.48
N ILE A 55 16.03 8.75 7.21
CA ILE A 55 16.32 10.19 7.00
C ILE A 55 17.14 10.72 8.18
N SER A 56 16.67 10.48 9.40
CA SER A 56 17.32 10.88 10.65
C SER A 56 16.87 9.99 11.81
N GLU A 57 17.45 10.19 12.99
CA GLU A 57 17.14 9.40 14.21
C GLU A 57 15.64 9.33 14.53
N LYS A 58 14.87 10.39 14.20
CA LYS A 58 13.43 10.44 14.44
C LYS A 58 12.59 10.32 13.18
N GLU A 59 13.19 10.27 11.99
CA GLU A 59 12.44 10.35 10.74
C GLU A 59 12.82 9.26 9.73
N TRP A 60 11.80 8.63 9.19
CA TRP A 60 11.90 7.65 8.12
C TRP A 60 11.02 8.04 6.94
N ARG A 61 11.50 7.78 5.73
CA ARG A 61 10.66 7.79 4.54
C ARG A 61 10.18 6.38 4.26
N GLY A 62 8.87 6.18 4.28
CA GLY A 62 8.23 4.95 3.80
C GLY A 62 7.68 5.15 2.40
N CYS A 63 7.77 4.13 1.57
CA CYS A 63 7.21 4.11 0.23
C CYS A 63 6.46 2.79 0.00
N ILE A 64 5.32 2.87 -0.69
CA ILE A 64 4.65 1.70 -1.28
C ILE A 64 4.55 1.87 -2.78
N LYS A 65 4.63 0.75 -3.50
CA LYS A 65 4.34 0.64 -4.93
C LYS A 65 3.22 -0.36 -5.11
N VAL A 66 2.17 0.04 -5.82
CA VAL A 66 1.07 -0.84 -6.20
C VAL A 66 1.01 -0.91 -7.71
N ASP A 67 1.21 -2.11 -8.26
CA ASP A 67 1.04 -2.40 -9.67
C ASP A 67 -0.27 -3.18 -9.87
N VAL A 68 -1.02 -2.83 -10.91
CA VAL A 68 -2.30 -3.45 -11.25
C VAL A 68 -2.31 -3.78 -12.73
N ILE A 69 -2.63 -5.04 -13.04
CA ILE A 69 -2.96 -5.47 -14.40
C ILE A 69 -4.45 -5.73 -14.46
N VAL A 70 -5.12 -5.12 -15.44
CA VAL A 70 -6.54 -5.31 -15.73
C VAL A 70 -6.66 -6.23 -16.91
N THR A 71 -7.35 -7.36 -16.74
CA THR A 71 -7.59 -8.35 -17.81
C THR A 71 -9.07 -8.62 -17.99
N VAL A 72 -9.50 -8.97 -19.20
CA VAL A 72 -10.83 -9.57 -19.41
C VAL A 72 -10.84 -10.95 -18.77
N LYS A 73 -11.87 -11.25 -17.98
CA LYS A 73 -11.95 -12.48 -17.18
C LYS A 73 -11.95 -13.73 -18.07
N GLU A 74 -12.70 -13.69 -19.16
CA GLU A 74 -12.93 -14.84 -20.05
C GLU A 74 -11.76 -15.11 -21.00
N SER A 75 -11.14 -14.06 -21.55
CA SER A 75 -10.09 -14.19 -22.57
C SER A 75 -8.67 -13.95 -22.04
N GLN A 76 -8.53 -13.47 -20.80
CA GLN A 76 -7.28 -13.02 -20.19
C GLN A 76 -6.54 -11.92 -21.00
N ARG A 77 -7.24 -11.27 -21.93
CA ARG A 77 -6.72 -10.14 -22.71
C ARG A 77 -6.44 -8.96 -21.79
N GLU A 78 -5.24 -8.40 -21.86
CA GLU A 78 -4.87 -7.22 -21.08
C GLU A 78 -5.56 -5.96 -21.61
N ILE A 79 -6.28 -5.27 -20.72
CA ILE A 79 -6.96 -4.01 -21.00
C ILE A 79 -6.06 -2.83 -20.61
N ALA A 80 -5.43 -2.91 -19.44
CA ALA A 80 -4.59 -1.83 -18.94
C ALA A 80 -3.58 -2.27 -17.89
N LYS A 81 -2.57 -1.41 -17.69
CA LYS A 81 -1.59 -1.47 -16.60
C LYS A 81 -1.61 -0.16 -15.85
N LEU A 82 -1.75 -0.24 -14.53
CA LEU A 82 -1.68 0.90 -13.64
C LEU A 82 -0.56 0.68 -12.62
N SER A 83 0.17 1.72 -12.28
CA SER A 83 1.22 1.70 -11.26
C SER A 83 1.14 3.00 -10.46
N VAL A 84 1.11 2.89 -9.14
CA VAL A 84 1.11 4.03 -8.22
C VAL A 84 2.19 3.83 -7.19
N GLU A 85 3.05 4.84 -7.01
CA GLU A 85 4.01 4.92 -5.93
C GLU A 85 3.63 6.05 -4.97
N CYS A 86 3.37 5.68 -3.71
CA CYS A 86 3.07 6.62 -2.63
C CYS A 86 4.23 6.66 -1.65
N ALA A 87 4.55 7.84 -1.14
CA ALA A 87 5.54 8.03 -0.10
C ALA A 87 4.90 8.73 1.09
N GLY A 88 5.49 8.51 2.27
CA GLY A 88 5.19 9.27 3.47
C GLY A 88 6.41 9.45 4.36
N ILE A 89 6.32 10.47 5.21
CA ILE A 89 7.31 10.74 6.26
C ILE A 89 6.74 10.26 7.58
N PHE A 90 7.46 9.33 8.21
CA PHE A 90 7.11 8.70 9.47
C PHE A 90 8.01 9.26 10.56
N LEU A 91 7.39 9.83 11.59
CA LEU A 91 8.06 10.38 12.77
C LEU A 91 7.96 9.37 13.91
N ILE A 92 9.09 9.13 14.57
CA ILE A 92 9.18 8.39 15.82
C ILE A 92 8.79 9.33 16.95
N THR A 93 7.77 8.96 17.72
CA THR A 93 7.23 9.76 18.83
C THR A 93 7.63 9.23 20.20
N ASP A 94 8.14 7.99 20.24
CA ASP A 94 8.64 7.35 21.45
C ASP A 94 10.16 7.42 21.48
N ASP A 95 10.67 8.33 22.32
CA ASP A 95 12.11 8.59 22.47
C ASP A 95 12.86 7.44 23.17
N SER A 96 12.15 6.43 23.68
CA SER A 96 12.78 5.26 24.32
C SER A 96 13.20 4.17 23.32
N LEU A 97 12.79 4.29 22.06
CA LEU A 97 13.10 3.28 21.04
C LEU A 97 14.53 3.39 20.56
N ASP A 98 15.18 2.22 20.50
CA ASP A 98 16.42 2.11 19.75
C ASP A 98 16.16 2.13 18.23
N SER A 99 17.24 2.27 17.46
CA SER A 99 17.15 2.38 16.00
C SER A 99 16.55 1.13 15.33
N ALA A 100 16.76 -0.05 15.89
CA ALA A 100 16.29 -1.30 15.29
C ALA A 100 14.79 -1.49 15.54
N GLU A 101 14.34 -1.27 16.78
CA GLU A 101 12.93 -1.27 17.15
C GLU A 101 12.14 -0.20 16.38
N ALA A 102 12.73 0.99 16.23
CA ALA A 102 12.11 2.06 15.47
C ALA A 102 11.94 1.69 13.99
N GLU A 103 12.97 1.09 13.37
CA GLU A 103 12.90 0.63 11.99
C GLU A 103 11.81 -0.43 11.78
N GLU A 104 11.71 -1.40 12.69
CA GLU A 104 10.69 -2.46 12.65
C GLU A 104 9.29 -1.85 12.78
N ARG A 105 9.08 -0.98 13.77
CA ARG A 105 7.80 -0.32 13.99
C ARG A 105 7.39 0.56 12.81
N VAL A 106 8.33 1.29 12.20
CA VAL A 106 8.06 2.02 10.95
C VAL A 106 7.61 1.05 9.86
N ASN A 107 8.31 -0.07 9.67
CA ASN A 107 7.97 -1.05 8.65
C ASN A 107 6.52 -1.56 8.78
N LEU A 108 6.08 -1.83 10.01
CA LEU A 108 4.72 -2.24 10.32
C LEU A 108 3.67 -1.19 9.98
N GLN A 109 4.04 0.10 10.00
CA GLN A 109 3.12 1.21 9.78
C GLN A 109 3.10 1.72 8.34
N ILE A 110 4.12 1.43 7.51
CA ILE A 110 4.19 1.90 6.13
C ILE A 110 2.95 1.52 5.33
N THR A 111 2.68 0.22 5.26
CA THR A 111 1.59 -0.26 4.39
C THR A 111 0.22 0.16 4.91
N PRO A 112 -0.15 -0.05 6.19
CA PRO A 112 -1.46 0.35 6.70
C PRO A 112 -1.79 1.83 6.47
N GLN A 113 -0.80 2.71 6.64
CA GLN A 113 -1.01 4.15 6.56
C GLN A 113 -0.94 4.68 5.12
N LEU A 114 -0.15 4.07 4.22
CA LEU A 114 -0.05 4.51 2.81
C LEU A 114 -1.04 3.82 1.86
N LEU A 115 -1.52 2.61 2.17
CA LEU A 115 -2.43 1.85 1.29
C LEU A 115 -3.70 2.63 0.90
N PRO A 116 -4.34 3.42 1.78
CA PRO A 116 -5.49 4.23 1.39
C PRO A 116 -5.19 5.25 0.29
N TYR A 117 -3.98 5.83 0.29
CA TYR A 117 -3.56 6.79 -0.74
C TYR A 117 -3.38 6.11 -2.10
N ALA A 118 -2.74 4.94 -2.12
CA ALA A 118 -2.60 4.16 -3.35
C ALA A 118 -3.95 3.69 -3.89
N ARG A 119 -4.86 3.24 -3.00
CA ARG A 119 -6.24 2.84 -3.38
C ARG A 119 -6.96 3.99 -4.08
N ASN A 120 -6.97 5.19 -3.47
CA ASN A 120 -7.65 6.35 -4.04
C ASN A 120 -7.06 6.76 -5.39
N ALA A 121 -5.73 6.77 -5.52
CA ALA A 121 -5.05 7.10 -6.77
C ALA A 121 -5.38 6.11 -7.90
N LEU A 122 -5.36 4.80 -7.61
CA LEU A 122 -5.73 3.76 -8.57
C LEU A 122 -7.18 3.89 -9.03
N THR A 123 -8.11 4.13 -8.10
CA THR A 123 -9.51 4.36 -8.42
C THR A 123 -9.66 5.58 -9.34
N ALA A 124 -9.05 6.71 -8.99
CA ALA A 124 -9.10 7.93 -9.80
C ALA A 124 -8.52 7.72 -11.21
N MET A 125 -7.35 7.09 -11.32
CA MET A 125 -6.72 6.77 -12.60
C MET A 125 -7.60 5.87 -13.47
N SER A 126 -8.16 4.81 -12.89
CA SER A 126 -9.01 3.88 -13.64
C SER A 126 -10.26 4.57 -14.20
N SER A 127 -10.87 5.49 -13.45
CA SER A 127 -12.00 6.28 -13.93
C SER A 127 -11.62 7.21 -15.08
N ILE A 128 -10.46 7.88 -15.01
CA ILE A 128 -9.95 8.74 -16.10
C ILE A 128 -9.70 7.93 -17.38
N MET A 129 -9.27 6.67 -17.23
CA MET A 129 -9.02 5.77 -18.37
C MET A 129 -10.29 5.14 -18.96
N ASN A 130 -11.48 5.45 -18.42
CA ASN A 130 -12.75 4.79 -18.76
C ASN A 130 -12.69 3.27 -18.58
N ILE A 131 -12.07 2.82 -17.49
CA ILE A 131 -12.00 1.41 -17.07
C ILE A 131 -12.84 1.28 -15.79
N PRO A 132 -13.48 0.12 -15.55
CA PRO A 132 -14.17 -0.12 -14.28
C PRO A 132 -13.26 0.24 -13.08
N PRO A 133 -13.81 0.91 -12.04
CA PRO A 133 -13.02 1.36 -10.92
C PRO A 133 -12.14 0.25 -10.34
N VAL A 134 -10.83 0.49 -10.28
CA VAL A 134 -9.89 -0.41 -9.62
C VAL A 134 -10.08 -0.27 -8.11
N ILE A 135 -10.58 -1.32 -7.48
CA ILE A 135 -10.79 -1.38 -6.03
C ILE A 135 -9.70 -2.28 -5.43
N LEU A 136 -8.65 -1.65 -4.88
CA LEU A 136 -7.62 -2.36 -4.13
C LEU A 136 -8.23 -2.92 -2.82
N PRO A 137 -8.20 -4.24 -2.58
CA PRO A 137 -8.82 -4.82 -1.39
C PRO A 137 -8.21 -4.29 -0.08
N THR A 138 -8.93 -4.48 1.02
CA THR A 138 -8.36 -4.32 2.35
C THR A 138 -7.33 -5.41 2.62
N MET A 139 -6.30 -5.08 3.38
CA MET A 139 -5.25 -6.02 3.73
C MET A 139 -5.38 -6.40 5.21
N ASP A 140 -5.30 -7.69 5.51
CA ASP A 140 -5.20 -8.17 6.89
C ASP A 140 -3.76 -7.99 7.35
N ILE A 141 -3.52 -6.88 8.08
CA ILE A 141 -2.19 -6.47 8.52
C ILE A 141 -1.60 -7.50 9.48
N ILE A 142 -2.40 -8.03 10.42
CA ILE A 142 -1.92 -9.00 11.42
C ILE A 142 -1.50 -10.29 10.72
N LYS A 143 -2.30 -10.76 9.77
CA LYS A 143 -1.93 -11.92 8.95
C LYS A 143 -0.70 -11.64 8.07
N SER A 144 -0.55 -10.42 7.56
CA SER A 144 0.62 -10.02 6.78
C SER A 144 1.90 -10.01 7.60
N ILE A 145 1.86 -9.52 8.85
CA ILE A 145 2.99 -9.56 9.79
C ILE A 145 3.39 -11.01 10.05
N LYS A 146 2.40 -11.87 10.36
CA LYS A 146 2.64 -13.29 10.64
C LYS A 146 3.29 -14.03 9.47
N ASN A 147 2.95 -13.69 8.23
CA ASN A 147 3.45 -14.37 7.04
C ASN A 147 4.82 -13.88 6.56
N ASN A 148 5.29 -12.73 7.04
CA ASN A 148 6.56 -12.12 6.63
C ASN A 148 7.63 -12.11 7.76
N ARG A 149 7.36 -12.81 8.86
CA ARG A 149 8.39 -13.25 9.82
C ARG A 149 9.12 -14.46 9.24
#